data_AF-Q8H6Q0-F1
#
_entry.id   AF-Q8H6Q0-F1
#
_cell.length_a   1.000
_cell.length_b   1.000
_cell.length_c   1.000
_cell.angle_alpha   90.00
_cell.angle_beta   90.00
_cell.angle_gamma   90.00
#
_symmetry.space_group_name_H-M   'P 1'
#
loop_
_entity.id
_entity.type
_entity.pdbx_description
1 polymer ?
#
loop_
_entity_poly.entity_id
_entity_poly.type
_entity_poly.pdbx_seq_one_letter_code
_entity_poly.pdbx_strand_id
1 'polypeptide(L)'
;MARSICFFAVAILALMLFAAYETEAGTCKAECPTWEGICINKAPCVKCCKAQPEKFTDGHCSKILRRCLCTKPCATEEATATLANEVKTMAEALVEEDMME
;
A
#
# COMPACT_ATOMS: atom_id res chain seq x y z
N MET A 1 12.35 5.38 39.79
CA MET A 1 11.41 4.49 39.08
C MET A 1 10.52 5.25 38.09
N ALA A 2 9.89 6.39 38.48
CA ALA A 2 9.03 7.18 37.58
C ALA A 2 9.66 7.58 36.22
N ARG A 3 10.94 8.01 36.19
CA ARG A 3 11.63 8.37 34.93
C ARG A 3 11.72 7.20 33.93
N SER A 4 11.84 5.96 34.43
CA SER A 4 11.93 4.78 33.57
C SER A 4 10.57 4.43 32.98
N ILE A 5 9.50 4.55 33.77
CA ILE A 5 8.12 4.26 33.35
C ILE A 5 7.71 5.20 32.21
N CYS A 6 7.98 6.50 32.33
CA CYS A 6 7.67 7.46 31.26
C CYS A 6 8.42 7.15 29.96
N PHE A 7 9.68 6.71 30.05
CA PHE A 7 10.47 6.33 28.87
C PHE A 7 9.85 5.13 28.14
N PHE A 8 9.47 4.09 28.89
CA PHE A 8 8.80 2.92 28.31
C PHE A 8 7.45 3.27 27.69
N ALA A 9 6.63 4.08 28.37
CA ALA A 9 5.34 4.52 27.84
C ALA A 9 5.50 5.30 26.52
N VAL A 10 6.45 6.24 26.46
CA VAL A 10 6.74 7.00 25.23
C VAL A 10 7.30 6.08 24.14
N ALA A 11 8.17 5.13 24.47
CA ALA A 11 8.72 4.18 23.52
C ALA A 11 7.63 3.28 22.91
N ILE A 12 6.70 2.77 23.74
CA ILE A 12 5.56 1.97 23.28
C ILE A 12 4.64 2.81 22.39
N LEU A 13 4.28 4.03 22.80
CA LEU A 13 3.46 4.92 21.97
C LEU A 13 4.13 5.23 20.62
N ALA A 14 5.45 5.48 20.62
CA ALA A 14 6.20 5.68 19.38
C ALA A 14 6.17 4.43 18.49
N LEU A 15 6.40 3.24 19.06
CA LEU A 15 6.31 1.98 18.32
C LEU A 15 4.93 1.75 17.72
N MET A 16 3.85 2.07 18.43
CA MET A 16 2.49 1.97 17.91
C MET A 16 2.24 2.95 16.76
N LEU A 17 2.73 4.19 16.87
CA LEU A 17 2.65 5.17 15.79
C LEU A 17 3.44 4.74 14.55
N PHE A 18 4.62 4.14 14.74
CA PHE A 18 5.38 3.55 13.64
C PHE A 18 4.68 2.28 13.10
N ALA A 19 4.09 1.42 13.91
CA ALA A 19 3.37 0.25 13.41
C ALA A 19 2.12 0.65 12.59
N ALA A 20 1.49 1.77 12.95
CA ALA A 20 0.33 2.32 12.26
C ALA A 20 0.69 3.18 11.04
N TYR A 21 1.97 3.42 10.72
CA TYR A 21 2.29 4.11 9.47
C TYR A 21 1.93 3.17 8.31
N GLU A 22 0.87 3.52 7.60
CA GLU A 22 0.50 2.86 6.35
C GLU A 22 1.70 2.99 5.41
N THR A 23 2.36 1.88 5.09
CA THR A 23 3.30 1.86 3.98
C THR A 23 2.48 2.13 2.72
N GLU A 24 2.74 3.23 2.01
CA GLU A 24 2.11 3.51 0.71
C GLU A 24 2.13 2.22 -0.13
N ALA A 25 0.94 1.73 -0.51
CA ALA A 25 0.81 0.50 -1.26
C ALA A 25 1.71 0.57 -2.49
N GLY A 26 2.60 -0.42 -2.63
CA GLY A 26 3.54 -0.45 -3.75
C GLY A 26 2.78 -0.30 -5.07
N THR A 27 3.26 0.56 -5.97
CA THR A 27 2.64 0.70 -7.30
C THR A 27 3.35 -0.23 -8.28
N CYS A 28 2.61 -1.22 -8.76
CA CYS A 28 3.05 -2.15 -9.78
C CYS A 28 2.98 -1.48 -11.16
N LYS A 29 4.04 -1.64 -11.97
CA LYS A 29 4.18 -1.01 -13.29
C LYS A 29 4.41 -2.06 -14.37
N ALA A 30 3.79 -1.88 -15.54
CA ALA A 30 4.11 -2.66 -16.74
C ALA A 30 3.95 -1.82 -18.01
N GLU A 31 4.61 -2.19 -19.10
CA GLU A 31 4.39 -1.54 -20.40
C GLU A 31 3.15 -2.10 -21.10
N CYS A 32 2.41 -1.27 -21.83
CA CYS A 32 1.27 -1.77 -22.59
C CYS A 32 1.71 -2.54 -23.86
N PRO A 33 1.38 -3.84 -24.01
CA PRO A 33 1.93 -4.66 -25.10
C PRO A 33 1.35 -4.29 -26.46
N THR A 34 0.14 -3.72 -26.50
CA THR A 34 -0.53 -3.27 -27.73
C THR A 34 -0.26 -1.80 -28.03
N TRP A 35 0.66 -1.15 -27.32
CA TRP A 35 0.97 0.26 -27.54
C TRP A 35 1.87 0.44 -28.75
N GLU A 36 1.38 1.18 -29.75
CA GLU A 36 2.13 1.50 -30.96
C GLU A 36 2.54 2.98 -30.98
N GLY A 37 3.83 3.23 -31.25
CA GLY A 37 4.38 4.57 -31.41
C GLY A 37 4.69 5.31 -30.10
N ILE A 38 4.82 6.64 -30.21
CA ILE A 38 5.28 7.52 -29.14
C ILE A 38 4.10 7.91 -28.23
N CYS A 39 4.24 7.67 -26.93
CA CYS A 39 3.31 8.15 -25.91
C CYS A 39 3.52 9.64 -25.65
N ILE A 40 2.57 10.43 -26.15
CA ILE A 40 2.48 11.87 -25.94
C ILE A 40 1.33 12.19 -24.97
N ASN A 41 0.17 11.56 -25.20
CA ASN A 41 -1.06 11.83 -24.47
C ASN A 41 -1.37 10.72 -23.46
N LYS A 42 -1.75 11.09 -22.23
CA LYS A 42 -2.11 10.15 -21.16
C LYS A 42 -3.37 9.33 -21.50
N ALA A 43 -4.42 9.98 -22.00
CA ALA A 43 -5.73 9.35 -22.23
C ALA A 43 -5.70 8.06 -23.09
N PRO A 44 -5.05 8.01 -24.27
CA PRO A 44 -4.93 6.77 -25.03
C PRO A 44 -4.12 5.70 -24.29
N CYS A 45 -3.07 6.09 -23.55
CA CYS A 45 -2.28 5.15 -22.74
C CYS A 45 -3.13 4.50 -21.64
N VAL A 46 -3.95 5.28 -20.93
CA VAL A 46 -4.90 4.75 -19.93
C VAL A 46 -5.89 3.77 -20.56
N LYS A 47 -6.41 4.06 -21.76
CA LYS A 47 -7.30 3.14 -22.49
C LYS A 47 -6.59 1.83 -22.83
N CYS A 48 -5.33 1.89 -23.28
CA CYS A 48 -4.50 0.71 -23.55
C CYS A 48 -4.34 -0.15 -22.29
N CYS A 49 -3.97 0.48 -21.18
CA CYS A 49 -3.77 -0.21 -19.90
C CYS A 49 -5.03 -0.87 -19.38
N LYS A 50 -6.19 -0.19 -19.46
CA LYS A 50 -7.47 -0.75 -19.03
C LYS A 50 -7.99 -1.88 -19.92
N ALA A 51 -7.51 -1.98 -21.15
CA ALA A 51 -7.89 -3.06 -22.08
C ALA A 51 -7.10 -4.37 -21.86
N GLN A 52 -6.07 -4.34 -21.02
CA GLN A 52 -5.27 -5.53 -20.72
C GLN A 52 -6.05 -6.54 -19.87
N PRO A 53 -5.69 -7.84 -19.96
CA PRO A 53 -6.27 -8.86 -19.08
C PRO A 53 -5.94 -8.60 -17.60
N GLU A 54 -4.78 -8.02 -17.34
CA GLU A 54 -4.46 -7.49 -16.02
C GLU A 54 -5.14 -6.14 -15.80
N LYS A 55 -5.92 -6.06 -14.71
CA LYS A 55 -6.78 -4.93 -14.38
C LYS A 55 -5.98 -3.70 -13.93
N PHE A 56 -5.25 -3.05 -14.82
CA PHE A 56 -4.58 -1.79 -14.52
C PHE A 56 -5.58 -0.66 -14.28
N THR A 57 -5.33 0.14 -13.25
CA THR A 57 -6.23 1.22 -12.84
C THR A 57 -5.91 2.54 -13.54
N ASP A 58 -4.64 2.77 -13.90
CA ASP A 58 -4.17 3.99 -14.58
C ASP A 58 -3.01 3.68 -15.56
N GLY A 59 -2.57 4.70 -16.30
CA GLY A 59 -1.39 4.64 -17.18
C GLY A 59 -0.84 6.03 -17.52
N HIS A 60 0.46 6.12 -17.80
CA HIS A 60 1.15 7.38 -18.11
C HIS A 60 2.30 7.19 -19.10
N CYS A 61 2.72 8.27 -19.76
CA CYS A 61 3.86 8.23 -20.66
C CYS A 61 5.18 8.34 -19.89
N SER A 62 6.08 7.39 -20.10
CA SER A 62 7.45 7.45 -19.57
C SER A 62 8.18 8.68 -20.13
N LYS A 63 9.05 9.29 -19.31
CA LYS A 63 9.70 10.57 -19.65
C LYS A 63 10.70 10.44 -20.81
N ILE A 64 11.58 9.44 -20.75
CA ILE A 64 12.72 9.28 -21.66
C ILE A 64 12.31 8.51 -22.92
N LEU A 65 11.85 7.27 -22.76
CA LEU A 65 11.53 6.40 -23.91
C LEU A 65 10.16 6.67 -24.52
N ARG A 66 9.34 7.54 -23.91
CA ARG A 66 7.97 7.84 -24.35
C ARG A 66 7.12 6.59 -24.60
N ARG A 67 7.34 5.52 -23.84
CA ARG A 67 6.47 4.33 -23.78
C ARG A 67 5.28 4.55 -22.87
N CYS A 68 4.19 3.84 -23.12
CA CYS A 68 3.04 3.80 -22.21
C CYS A 68 3.31 2.83 -21.05
N LEU A 69 3.28 3.36 -19.82
CA LEU A 69 3.44 2.61 -18.57
C LEU A 69 2.10 2.54 -17.83
N CYS A 70 1.60 1.33 -17.66
CA CYS A 70 0.42 1.00 -16.89
C CYS A 70 0.76 0.87 -15.40
N THR A 71 -0.17 1.30 -14.55
CA THR A 71 0.01 1.33 -13.09
C THR A 71 -1.21 0.75 -12.40
N LYS A 72 -0.97 -0.06 -11.37
CA LYS A 72 -1.98 -0.57 -10.44
C LYS A 72 -1.39 -0.66 -9.04
N PRO A 73 -2.21 -0.60 -7.98
CA PRO A 73 -1.79 -1.07 -6.67
C PRO A 73 -1.27 -2.51 -6.79
N CYS A 74 -0.10 -2.77 -6.22
CA CYS A 74 0.35 -4.14 -6.03
C CYS A 74 -0.64 -4.84 -5.07
N ALA A 75 -0.77 -6.15 -5.18
CA ALA A 75 -1.79 -6.94 -4.48
C ALA A 75 -1.56 -7.07 -2.96
N THR A 76 -1.03 -6.04 -2.28
CA THR A 76 -0.93 -6.01 -0.82
C THR A 76 -2.27 -5.79 -0.14
N GLU A 77 -3.31 -5.39 -0.88
CA GLU A 77 -4.65 -5.10 -0.33
C GLU A 77 -5.28 -6.29 0.41
N GLU A 78 -5.01 -7.54 -0.03
CA GLU A 78 -5.49 -8.71 0.71
C GLU A 78 -4.68 -8.94 1.99
N ALA A 79 -3.37 -8.74 1.92
CA ALA A 79 -2.46 -8.96 3.05
C ALA A 79 -2.66 -7.93 4.18
N THR A 80 -2.90 -6.65 3.84
CA THR A 80 -3.14 -5.59 4.83
C THR A 80 -4.49 -5.74 5.51
N ALA A 81 -5.54 -6.13 4.78
CA ALA A 81 -6.86 -6.37 5.37
C ALA A 81 -6.86 -7.57 6.33
N THR A 82 -6.17 -8.66 5.99
CA THR A 82 -5.98 -9.79 6.92
C THR A 82 -5.17 -9.36 8.15
N LEU A 83 -4.05 -8.67 7.96
CA LEU A 83 -3.21 -8.24 9.08
C LEU A 83 -3.95 -7.28 10.01
N ALA A 84 -4.72 -6.33 9.47
CA ALA A 84 -5.51 -5.39 10.28
C ALA A 84 -6.57 -6.12 11.13
N ASN A 85 -7.23 -7.14 10.57
CA ASN A 85 -8.20 -7.95 11.32
C ASN A 85 -7.51 -8.82 12.39
N GLU A 86 -6.37 -9.42 12.07
CA GLU A 86 -5.58 -10.20 13.03
C GLU A 86 -5.06 -9.33 14.16
N VAL A 87 -4.52 -8.14 13.86
CA VAL A 87 -4.04 -7.16 14.84
C VAL A 87 -5.19 -6.64 15.73
N LYS A 88 -6.37 -6.40 15.14
CA LYS A 88 -7.54 -6.03 15.92
C LYS A 88 -7.96 -7.16 16.88
N THR A 89 -7.99 -8.40 16.41
CA THR A 89 -8.36 -9.56 17.22
C THR A 89 -7.38 -9.78 18.37
N MET A 90 -6.07 -9.65 18.13
CA MET A 90 -5.07 -9.76 19.21
C MET A 90 -5.14 -8.58 20.19
N ALA A 91 -5.47 -7.37 19.71
CA ALA A 91 -5.65 -6.22 20.59
C ALA A 91 -6.89 -6.39 21.50
N GLU A 92 -7.99 -6.91 20.95
CA GLU A 92 -9.19 -7.23 21.73
C GLU A 92 -8.90 -8.32 22.79
N ALA A 93 -8.15 -9.37 22.43
CA ALA A 93 -7.74 -10.41 23.39
C ALA A 93 -6.85 -9.88 24.53
N LEU A 94 -5.90 -8.99 24.23
CA LEU A 94 -5.04 -8.37 25.25
C LEU A 94 -5.82 -7.48 26.22
N VAL A 95 -6.87 -6.80 25.74
CA VAL A 95 -7.76 -5.99 26.60
C VAL A 95 -8.57 -6.90 27.53
N GLU A 96 -9.00 -8.07 27.09
CA GLU A 96 -9.69 -9.04 27.95
C GLU A 96 -8.77 -9.63 29.02
N GLU A 97 -7.49 -9.87 28.72
CA GLU A 97 -6.50 -10.34 29.72
C GLU A 97 -6.22 -9.28 30.81
N ASP A 98 -6.06 -7.99 30.44
CA ASP A 98 -5.83 -6.90 31.42
C ASP A 98 -7.05 -6.63 32.32
N MET A 99 -8.26 -6.96 31.85
CA MET A 99 -9.50 -6.87 32.64
C MET A 99 -9.74 -8.06 33.58
N MET A 100 -8.97 -9.16 33.45
CA MET A 100 -9.08 -10.35 34.31
C MET A 100 -8.02 -10.42 35.43
N GLU A 101 -7.14 -9.43 35.54
CA GLU A 101 -6.16 -9.27 36.64
C GLU A 101 -6.53 -8.20 37.68
#